data_AF-A0A7W9C7W4-F1
#
_entry.id   AF-A0A7W9C7W4-F1
#
_cell.length_a   1.000
_cell.length_b   1.000
_cell.length_c   1.000
_cell.angle_alpha   90.00
_cell.angle_beta   90.00
_cell.angle_gamma   90.00
#
_symmetry.space_group_name_H-M   'P 1'
#
loop_
_entity.id
_entity.type
_entity.pdbx_description
1 polymer ?
#
loop_
_entity_poly.entity_id
_entity_poly.type
_entity_poly.pdbx_seq_one_letter_code
_entity_poly.pdbx_strand_id
1 'polypeptide(L)'
;MYAERKSSAGPRRSGYNRPVPTRLRMGLVMRRDMDFGEMGDVEGVLRAEGVGLAPISTGDASLITGGVTVLATATAADIAEGRLKGLIVPGGARDATDLAAVQALVDLARANRLPVIAFADGVELAAERFGHAAEAAGAVFKEDQVKLVNARPDLAAVVAGL
;
A
#
# COMPACT_ATOMS: atom_id res chain seq x y z
N MET A 1 -44.05 49.74 -9.07
CA MET A 1 -43.79 48.33 -9.45
C MET A 1 -42.31 48.17 -9.71
N TYR A 2 -41.57 47.56 -8.78
CA TYR A 2 -40.16 47.20 -8.99
C TYR A 2 -40.04 45.68 -8.97
N ALA A 3 -39.48 45.11 -10.04
CA ALA A 3 -39.27 43.68 -10.18
C ALA A 3 -38.00 43.25 -9.43
N GLU A 4 -38.17 42.38 -8.44
CA GLU A 4 -37.11 41.77 -7.67
C GLU A 4 -36.36 40.75 -8.53
N ARG A 5 -35.08 41.00 -8.85
CA ARG A 5 -34.23 40.03 -9.54
C ARG A 5 -33.83 38.93 -8.55
N LYS A 6 -34.43 37.74 -8.68
CA LYS A 6 -33.88 36.51 -8.08
C LYS A 6 -32.55 36.18 -8.78
N SER A 7 -31.44 36.50 -8.13
CA SER A 7 -30.13 35.95 -8.49
C SER A 7 -30.12 34.46 -8.15
N SER A 8 -30.26 33.60 -9.16
CA SER A 8 -30.08 32.16 -9.02
C SER A 8 -28.61 31.86 -8.73
N ALA A 9 -28.24 31.77 -7.46
CA ALA A 9 -27.02 31.09 -7.06
C ALA A 9 -27.19 29.61 -7.42
N GLY A 10 -26.68 29.21 -8.60
CA GLY A 10 -26.58 27.82 -8.97
C GLY A 10 -25.77 27.04 -7.92
N PRO A 11 -25.98 25.72 -7.79
CA PRO A 11 -25.28 24.91 -6.79
C PRO A 11 -23.77 25.05 -7.01
N ARG A 12 -23.07 25.58 -6.02
CA ARG A 12 -21.61 25.59 -5.96
C ARG A 12 -21.17 24.12 -5.99
N ARG A 13 -20.60 23.68 -7.11
CA ARG A 13 -19.91 22.38 -7.22
C ARG A 13 -18.83 22.35 -6.14
N SER A 14 -19.14 21.69 -5.03
CA SER A 14 -18.21 21.42 -3.94
C SER A 14 -17.07 20.55 -4.48
N GLY A 15 -15.84 21.01 -4.22
CA GLY A 15 -14.66 20.17 -4.15
C GLY A 15 -14.22 19.50 -5.45
N TYR A 16 -13.34 20.15 -6.19
CA TYR A 16 -12.28 19.38 -6.85
C TYR A 16 -11.62 18.54 -5.76
N ASN A 17 -11.70 17.21 -5.89
CA ASN A 17 -11.01 16.23 -5.07
C ASN A 17 -9.51 16.53 -5.15
N ARG A 18 -9.01 17.45 -4.31
CA ARG A 18 -7.60 17.82 -4.32
C ARG A 18 -6.83 16.61 -3.82
N PRO A 19 -5.91 16.05 -4.62
CA PRO A 19 -5.06 14.98 -4.14
C PRO A 19 -4.39 15.42 -2.83
N VAL A 20 -4.47 14.58 -1.81
CA VAL A 20 -3.78 14.84 -0.55
C VAL A 20 -2.27 14.86 -0.85
N PRO A 21 -1.52 15.89 -0.40
CA PRO A 21 -0.08 15.93 -0.62
C PRO A 21 0.58 14.65 -0.10
N THR A 22 1.49 14.08 -0.90
CA THR A 22 2.25 12.91 -0.47
C THR A 22 3.12 13.26 0.73
N ARG A 23 2.87 12.61 1.88
CA ARG A 23 3.63 12.79 3.13
C ARG A 23 4.69 11.71 3.34
N LEU A 24 4.49 10.52 2.79
CA LEU A 24 5.44 9.42 2.87
C LEU A 24 5.38 8.57 1.60
N ARG A 25 6.50 7.90 1.27
CA ARG A 25 6.62 7.02 0.09
C ARG A 25 6.88 5.59 0.55
N MET A 26 6.07 4.64 0.10
CA MET A 26 6.15 3.23 0.47
C MET A 26 6.45 2.39 -0.77
N GLY A 27 7.30 1.37 -0.63
CA GLY A 27 7.50 0.38 -1.68
C GLY A 27 6.27 -0.50 -1.80
N LEU A 28 5.71 -0.64 -3.01
CA LEU A 28 4.60 -1.55 -3.28
C LEU A 28 5.14 -2.76 -4.03
N VAL A 29 5.17 -3.92 -3.38
CA VAL A 29 5.64 -5.18 -3.96
C VAL A 29 4.72 -5.59 -5.10
N MET A 30 5.25 -5.54 -6.32
CA MET A 30 4.54 -5.98 -7.51
C MET A 30 4.52 -7.50 -7.56
N ARG A 31 3.33 -8.10 -7.56
CA ARG A 31 3.11 -9.54 -7.68
C ARG A 31 2.17 -9.81 -8.84
N ARG A 32 2.35 -10.94 -9.54
CA ARG A 32 1.37 -11.41 -10.52
C ARG A 32 0.04 -11.69 -9.82
N ASP A 33 -1.06 -11.31 -10.45
CA ASP A 33 -2.40 -11.43 -9.86
C ASP A 33 -2.50 -10.76 -8.48
N MET A 34 -1.85 -9.58 -8.35
CA MET A 34 -1.88 -8.78 -7.13
C MET A 34 -3.31 -8.61 -6.61
N ASP A 35 -3.48 -8.95 -5.32
CA ASP A 35 -4.78 -8.86 -4.66
C ASP A 35 -4.64 -8.27 -3.25
N PHE A 36 -5.57 -7.41 -2.87
CA PHE A 36 -5.70 -6.91 -1.50
C PHE A 36 -6.75 -7.67 -0.69
N GLY A 37 -7.37 -8.69 -1.29
CA GLY A 37 -8.39 -9.53 -0.68
C GLY A 37 -9.66 -8.76 -0.33
N GLU A 38 -10.25 -9.08 0.81
CA GLU A 38 -11.50 -8.48 1.29
C GLU A 38 -11.41 -6.97 1.56
N MET A 39 -10.19 -6.42 1.63
CA MET A 39 -9.95 -4.99 1.84
C MET A 39 -10.31 -4.13 0.61
N GLY A 40 -10.42 -4.74 -0.58
CA GLY A 40 -10.81 -4.06 -1.82
C GLY A 40 -9.83 -2.96 -2.25
N ASP A 41 -10.33 -1.77 -2.57
CA ASP A 41 -9.51 -0.61 -2.97
C ASP A 41 -8.69 -0.04 -1.80
N VAL A 42 -7.58 -0.70 -1.50
CA VAL A 42 -6.57 -0.29 -0.51
C VAL A 42 -5.75 0.88 -1.03
N GLU A 43 -5.41 0.89 -2.32
CA GLU A 43 -4.54 1.95 -2.86
C GLU A 43 -5.19 3.32 -2.79
N GLY A 44 -6.50 3.42 -3.05
CA GLY A 44 -7.26 4.65 -2.89
C GLY A 44 -7.22 5.18 -1.47
N VAL A 45 -7.34 4.30 -0.47
CA VAL A 45 -7.24 4.66 0.96
C VAL A 45 -5.84 5.13 1.32
N LEU A 46 -4.80 4.40 0.89
CA LEU A 46 -3.42 4.79 1.15
C LEU A 46 -3.11 6.16 0.54
N ARG A 47 -3.53 6.40 -0.71
CA ARG A 47 -3.33 7.70 -1.38
C ARG A 47 -4.13 8.83 -0.70
N ALA A 48 -5.33 8.54 -0.20
CA ALA A 48 -6.11 9.50 0.57
C ALA A 48 -5.41 9.91 1.89
N GLU A 49 -4.62 9.02 2.48
CA GLU A 49 -3.78 9.31 3.65
C GLU A 49 -2.40 9.92 3.30
N GLY A 50 -2.21 10.32 2.03
CA GLY A 50 -0.95 10.93 1.57
C GLY A 50 0.19 9.93 1.39
N VAL A 51 -0.09 8.63 1.22
CA VAL A 51 0.92 7.62 0.91
C VAL A 51 1.18 7.58 -0.59
N GLY A 52 2.43 7.84 -0.98
CA GLY A 52 2.94 7.63 -2.32
C GLY A 52 3.33 6.17 -2.50
N LEU A 53 2.69 5.49 -3.45
CA LEU A 53 2.97 4.09 -3.78
C LEU A 53 4.07 4.02 -4.83
N ALA A 54 5.17 3.36 -4.52
CA ALA A 54 6.30 3.17 -5.41
C ALA A 54 6.42 1.69 -5.77
N PRO A 55 5.94 1.25 -6.95
CA PRO A 55 6.15 -0.11 -7.43
C PRO A 55 7.62 -0.52 -7.29
N ILE A 56 7.90 -1.55 -6.49
CA ILE A 56 9.26 -2.05 -6.26
C ILE A 56 9.49 -3.29 -7.12
N SER A 57 10.66 -3.35 -7.77
CA SER A 57 11.05 -4.51 -8.57
C SER A 57 11.32 -5.73 -7.67
N THR A 58 10.80 -6.88 -8.08
CA THR A 58 11.11 -8.21 -7.50
C THR A 58 12.09 -9.01 -8.37
N GLY A 59 12.62 -8.44 -9.45
CA GLY A 59 13.62 -9.10 -10.32
C GLY A 59 13.25 -9.10 -11.80
N ASP A 60 11.97 -9.25 -12.13
CA ASP A 60 11.47 -9.11 -13.50
C ASP A 60 10.95 -7.69 -13.73
N ALA A 61 11.59 -7.00 -14.68
CA ALA A 61 11.55 -5.54 -14.82
C ALA A 61 10.20 -4.95 -15.24
N SER A 62 9.13 -5.74 -15.33
CA SER A 62 7.80 -5.26 -15.71
C SER A 62 6.73 -6.28 -15.32
N LEU A 63 5.72 -5.83 -14.57
CA LEU A 63 4.53 -6.64 -14.31
C LEU A 63 3.44 -6.26 -15.32
N ILE A 64 2.79 -7.23 -15.94
CA ILE A 64 1.62 -7.02 -16.79
C ILE A 64 0.38 -7.41 -16.00
N THR A 65 -0.44 -6.43 -15.63
CA THR A 65 -1.74 -6.66 -14.96
C THR A 65 -2.85 -6.03 -15.79
N GLY A 66 -3.86 -6.82 -16.17
CA GLY A 66 -4.99 -6.34 -16.97
C GLY A 66 -4.60 -5.74 -18.32
N GLY A 67 -3.47 -6.17 -18.91
CA GLY A 67 -2.94 -5.64 -20.17
C GLY A 67 -2.12 -4.35 -20.04
N VAL A 68 -1.89 -3.85 -18.82
CA VAL A 68 -1.04 -2.68 -18.54
C VAL A 68 0.31 -3.12 -18.00
N THR A 69 1.39 -2.66 -18.63
CA THR A 69 2.76 -2.84 -18.14
C THR A 69 3.07 -1.80 -17.08
N VAL A 70 3.30 -2.24 -15.84
CA VAL A 70 3.75 -1.38 -14.73
C VAL A 70 5.26 -1.48 -14.62
N LEU A 71 5.92 -0.33 -14.74
CA LEU A 71 7.36 -0.22 -14.53
C LEU A 71 7.65 -0.01 -13.05
N ALA A 72 8.66 -0.72 -12.54
CA ALA A 72 9.18 -0.48 -11.20
C ALA A 72 9.75 0.95 -11.11
N THR A 73 9.37 1.66 -10.05
CA THR A 73 9.89 3.01 -9.73
C THR A 73 10.75 2.98 -8.46
N ALA A 74 10.88 1.81 -7.83
CA ALA A 74 11.73 1.58 -6.68
C ALA A 74 12.50 0.26 -6.80
N THR A 75 13.58 0.19 -6.02
CA THR A 75 14.45 -0.99 -5.91
C THR A 75 14.72 -1.33 -4.45
N ALA A 76 15.31 -2.50 -4.18
CA ALA A 76 15.77 -2.88 -2.85
C ALA A 76 16.77 -1.85 -2.26
N ALA A 77 17.57 -1.18 -3.09
CA ALA A 77 18.48 -0.13 -2.64
C ALA A 77 17.75 1.05 -1.97
N ASP A 78 16.53 1.38 -2.44
CA ASP A 78 15.74 2.47 -1.87
C ASP A 78 15.28 2.18 -0.44
N ILE A 79 15.18 0.90 -0.06
CA ILE A 79 14.92 0.47 1.32
C ILE A 79 16.16 0.77 2.18
N ALA A 80 17.32 0.28 1.75
CA ALA A 80 18.58 0.42 2.49
C ALA A 80 19.05 1.88 2.63
N GLU A 81 18.75 2.72 1.63
CA GLU A 81 19.11 4.13 1.62
C GLU A 81 18.06 5.04 2.31
N GLY A 82 16.99 4.46 2.85
CA GLY A 82 15.95 5.20 3.58
C GLY A 82 15.06 6.10 2.70
N ARG A 83 15.07 5.87 1.38
CA ARG A 83 14.22 6.54 0.37
C ARG A 83 12.77 6.06 0.41
N LEU A 84 12.52 4.90 1.01
CA LEU A 84 11.18 4.38 1.33
C LEU A 84 10.96 4.42 2.85
N LYS A 85 9.71 4.68 3.26
CA LYS A 85 9.28 4.73 4.67
C LYS A 85 8.58 3.46 5.13
N GLY A 86 8.43 2.48 4.24
CA GLY A 86 7.83 1.19 4.53
C GLY A 86 7.63 0.37 3.26
N LEU A 87 7.12 -0.84 3.45
CA LEU A 87 6.83 -1.80 2.41
C LEU A 87 5.35 -2.18 2.46
N ILE A 88 4.74 -2.38 1.30
CA ILE A 88 3.39 -2.89 1.13
C ILE A 88 3.48 -4.22 0.40
N VAL A 89 2.96 -5.28 1.02
CA VAL A 89 2.99 -6.64 0.53
C VAL A 89 1.55 -7.11 0.27
N PRO A 90 1.05 -6.98 -0.96
CA PRO A 90 -0.26 -7.51 -1.30
C PRO A 90 -0.22 -9.04 -1.39
N GLY A 91 -1.39 -9.63 -1.51
CA GLY A 91 -1.55 -11.00 -1.97
C GLY A 91 -1.19 -11.17 -3.44
N GLY A 92 -1.17 -12.41 -3.93
CA GLY A 92 -0.99 -12.70 -5.35
C GLY A 92 -0.45 -14.10 -5.64
N ALA A 93 0.00 -14.33 -6.87
CA ALA A 93 0.53 -15.60 -7.30
C ALA A 93 1.72 -16.07 -6.44
N ARG A 94 1.82 -17.40 -6.29
CA ARG A 94 2.79 -18.09 -5.42
C ARG A 94 3.92 -18.78 -6.19
N ASP A 95 4.33 -18.19 -7.31
CA ASP A 95 5.52 -18.69 -8.01
C ASP A 95 6.74 -18.64 -7.06
N ALA A 96 7.52 -19.72 -7.03
CA ALA A 96 8.59 -19.88 -6.05
C ALA A 96 9.71 -18.83 -6.19
N THR A 97 10.02 -18.39 -7.41
CA THR A 97 11.04 -17.37 -7.66
C THR A 97 10.54 -16.00 -7.21
N ASP A 98 9.29 -15.66 -7.54
CA ASP A 98 8.66 -14.42 -7.09
C ASP A 98 8.56 -14.39 -5.55
N LEU A 99 8.19 -15.51 -4.93
CA LEU A 99 8.05 -15.63 -3.49
C LEU A 99 9.37 -15.37 -2.75
N ALA A 100 10.48 -15.95 -3.22
CA ALA A 100 11.79 -15.74 -2.62
C ALA A 100 12.23 -14.26 -2.69
N ALA A 101 11.94 -13.58 -3.80
CA ALA A 101 12.23 -12.16 -3.95
C ALA A 101 11.36 -11.29 -3.00
N VAL A 102 10.06 -11.59 -2.86
CA VAL A 102 9.19 -10.90 -1.90
C VAL A 102 9.70 -11.11 -0.48
N GLN A 103 10.04 -12.34 -0.11
CA GLN A 103 10.58 -12.66 1.22
C GLN A 103 11.88 -11.89 1.50
N ALA A 104 12.79 -11.79 0.53
CA ALA A 104 14.01 -11.00 0.66
C ALA A 104 13.73 -9.49 0.89
N LEU A 105 12.70 -8.93 0.23
CA LEU A 105 12.29 -7.54 0.46
C LEU A 105 11.69 -7.34 1.86
N VAL A 106 10.90 -8.30 2.35
CA VAL A 106 10.35 -8.28 3.71
C VAL A 106 11.47 -8.35 4.75
N ASP A 107 12.41 -9.28 4.58
CA ASP A 107 13.58 -9.42 5.46
C ASP A 107 14.43 -8.15 5.45
N LEU A 108 14.61 -7.51 4.28
CA LEU A 108 15.32 -6.24 4.16
C LEU A 108 14.58 -5.09 4.85
N ALA A 109 13.27 -4.98 4.70
CA ALA A 109 12.46 -3.98 5.39
C ALA A 109 12.53 -4.16 6.91
N ARG A 110 12.42 -5.41 7.39
CA ARG A 110 12.58 -5.78 8.81
C ARG A 110 13.96 -5.40 9.35
N ALA A 111 15.03 -5.75 8.64
CA ALA A 111 16.40 -5.41 9.04
C ALA A 111 16.63 -3.89 9.14
N ASN A 112 15.91 -3.11 8.33
CA ASN A 112 15.94 -1.64 8.36
C ASN A 112 14.88 -1.02 9.27
N ARG A 113 14.19 -1.82 10.10
CA ARG A 113 13.13 -1.39 11.04
C ARG A 113 11.99 -0.61 10.36
N LEU A 114 11.74 -0.89 9.09
CA LEU A 114 10.65 -0.28 8.36
C LEU A 114 9.34 -1.03 8.61
N PRO A 115 8.20 -0.33 8.70
CA PRO A 115 6.89 -0.96 8.76
C PRO A 115 6.59 -1.72 7.46
N VAL A 116 5.98 -2.89 7.59
CA VAL A 116 5.45 -3.70 6.51
C VAL A 116 3.93 -3.79 6.66
N ILE A 117 3.19 -3.31 5.66
CA ILE A 117 1.73 -3.45 5.58
C ILE A 117 1.44 -4.60 4.63
N ALA A 118 0.86 -5.69 5.13
CA ALA A 118 0.56 -6.87 4.35
C ALA A 118 -0.95 -7.09 4.22
N PHE A 119 -1.37 -7.73 3.13
CA PHE A 119 -2.77 -8.00 2.80
C PHE A 119 -2.96 -9.40 2.25
N ALA A 120 -4.16 -9.97 2.44
CA ALA A 120 -4.53 -11.31 1.97
C ALA A 120 -3.45 -12.35 2.32
N ASP A 121 -3.01 -13.17 1.36
CA ASP A 121 -1.96 -14.17 1.61
C ASP A 121 -0.55 -13.58 1.84
N GLY A 122 -0.36 -12.29 1.56
CA GLY A 122 0.84 -11.55 1.98
C GLY A 122 0.96 -11.42 3.50
N VAL A 123 -0.15 -11.51 4.26
CA VAL A 123 -0.14 -11.47 5.73
C VAL A 123 0.60 -12.68 6.28
N GLU A 124 0.28 -13.88 5.81
CA GLU A 124 0.95 -15.13 6.23
C GLU A 124 2.46 -15.06 5.95
N LEU A 125 2.83 -14.59 4.75
CA LEU A 125 4.23 -14.40 4.34
C LEU A 125 4.98 -13.44 5.27
N ALA A 126 4.41 -12.27 5.54
CA ALA A 126 5.03 -11.30 6.44
C ALA A 126 5.09 -11.82 7.89
N ALA A 127 4.03 -12.47 8.36
CA ALA A 127 3.93 -13.02 9.70
C ALA A 127 5.04 -14.04 10.00
N GLU A 128 5.28 -14.96 9.07
CA GLU A 128 6.39 -15.94 9.15
C GLU A 128 7.75 -15.24 9.30
N ARG A 129 8.00 -14.20 8.49
CA ARG A 129 9.28 -13.47 8.49
C ARG A 129 9.50 -12.59 9.71
N PHE A 130 8.43 -12.14 10.35
CA PHE A 130 8.51 -11.42 11.62
C PHE A 130 8.44 -12.37 12.83
N GLY A 131 8.13 -13.66 12.64
CA GLY A 131 8.03 -14.64 13.73
C GLY A 131 6.78 -14.46 14.59
N HIS A 132 5.71 -13.92 14.01
CA HIS A 132 4.43 -13.70 14.69
C HIS A 132 3.31 -14.48 14.00
N ALA A 133 2.27 -14.86 14.74
CA ALA A 133 1.02 -15.32 14.14
C ALA A 133 0.14 -14.10 13.81
N ALA A 134 -0.42 -14.05 12.60
CA ALA A 134 -1.36 -13.02 12.19
C ALA A 134 -2.43 -13.64 11.29
N GLU A 135 -3.70 -13.47 11.68
CA GLU A 135 -4.86 -13.96 10.94
C GLU A 135 -5.87 -12.82 10.83
N ALA A 136 -5.83 -12.11 9.69
CA ALA A 136 -6.69 -10.97 9.37
C ALA A 136 -6.63 -10.67 7.87
N ALA A 137 -7.57 -9.85 7.36
CA ALA A 137 -7.57 -9.41 5.96
C ALA A 137 -6.33 -8.56 5.60
N GLY A 138 -5.78 -7.83 6.59
CA GLY A 138 -4.48 -7.19 6.51
C GLY A 138 -3.80 -7.10 7.88
N ALA A 139 -2.51 -6.78 7.88
CA ALA A 139 -1.74 -6.60 9.10
C ALA A 139 -0.59 -5.62 8.88
N VAL A 140 -0.18 -4.93 9.95
CA VAL A 140 1.01 -4.08 9.96
C VAL A 140 2.02 -4.65 10.94
N PHE A 141 3.21 -4.94 10.41
CA PHE A 141 4.35 -5.47 11.13
C PHE A 141 5.39 -4.38 11.27
N LYS A 142 5.89 -4.16 12.49
CA LYS A 142 7.01 -3.25 12.73
C LYS A 142 7.74 -3.73 13.98
N GLU A 143 9.04 -3.98 13.82
CA GLU A 143 9.87 -4.55 14.91
C GLU A 143 9.21 -5.82 15.46
N ASP A 144 8.91 -5.88 16.77
CA ASP A 144 8.26 -7.03 17.42
C ASP A 144 6.75 -6.82 17.64
N GLN A 145 6.14 -5.89 16.89
CA GLN A 145 4.74 -5.55 16.99
C GLN A 145 3.96 -5.94 15.72
N VAL A 146 2.78 -6.51 15.93
CA VAL A 146 1.80 -6.78 14.89
C VAL A 146 0.49 -6.09 15.25
N LYS A 147 -0.02 -5.30 14.31
CA LYS A 147 -1.35 -4.69 14.39
C LYS A 147 -2.22 -5.26 13.29
N LEU A 148 -3.24 -6.03 13.66
CA LEU A 148 -4.21 -6.59 12.72
C LEU A 148 -5.11 -5.48 12.15
N VAL A 149 -5.46 -5.61 10.88
CA VAL A 149 -6.34 -4.71 10.13
C VAL A 149 -7.44 -5.56 9.51
N ASN A 150 -8.60 -5.60 10.18
CA ASN A 150 -9.70 -6.48 9.78
C ASN A 150 -10.59 -5.86 8.71
N ALA A 151 -10.64 -4.53 8.64
CA ALA A 151 -11.47 -3.83 7.68
C ALA A 151 -10.78 -2.57 7.15
N ARG A 152 -11.16 -2.18 5.93
CA ARG A 152 -10.66 -1.00 5.24
C ARG A 152 -10.71 0.30 6.06
N PRO A 153 -11.74 0.59 6.89
CA PRO A 153 -11.75 1.79 7.73
C PRO A 153 -10.60 1.84 8.75
N ASP A 154 -10.12 0.68 9.22
CA ASP A 154 -9.05 0.60 10.22
C ASP A 154 -7.68 0.95 9.62
N LEU A 155 -7.53 0.74 8.30
CA LEU A 155 -6.29 1.00 7.58
C LEU A 155 -5.87 2.47 7.66
N ALA A 156 -6.82 3.40 7.53
CA ALA A 156 -6.54 4.84 7.59
C ALA A 156 -5.92 5.23 8.94
N ALA A 157 -6.49 4.76 10.04
CA ALA A 157 -5.99 5.03 11.39
C ALA A 157 -4.60 4.42 11.63
N VAL A 158 -4.31 3.27 11.04
CA VAL A 158 -2.99 2.64 11.14
C VAL A 158 -1.95 3.46 10.37
N VAL A 159 -2.28 3.84 9.14
CA VAL A 159 -1.39 4.59 8.25
C VAL A 159 -1.12 5.99 8.79
N ALA A 160 -2.11 6.65 9.39
CA ALA A 160 -1.95 7.95 10.06
C ALA A 160 -0.89 7.93 11.18
N GLY A 161 -0.65 6.77 11.80
CA GLY A 161 0.36 6.59 12.86
C GLY A 161 1.77 6.25 12.36
N LEU A 162 1.97 6.12 11.06
CA LEU A 162 3.27 5.93 10.40
C LEU A 162 3.90 7.27 10.03
#